data_AF-A0A838U7B1-F1
#
_entry.id   AF-A0A838U7B1-F1
#
_cell.length_a   1.000
_cell.length_b   1.000
_cell.length_c   1.000
_cell.angle_alpha   90.00
_cell.angle_beta   90.00
_cell.angle_gamma   90.00
#
_symmetry.space_group_name_H-M   'P 1'
#
loop_
_entity.id
_entity.type
_entity.pdbx_description
1 polymer ?
#
loop_
_entity_poly.entity_id
_entity_poly.type
_entity_poly.pdbx_seq_one_letter_code
_entity_poly.pdbx_strand_id
1 'polypeptide(L)' 'MVLVDSDILIEFSRRDDEAAAWLDKTSDSTKLVISVVNEMELIIGSRDKLT' A
#
# COMPACT_ATOMS: atom_id res chain seq x y z
N MET A 1 7.71 11.54 8.04
CA MET A 1 7.38 10.11 7.90
C MET A 1 5.87 10.01 7.79
N VAL A 2 5.35 9.20 6.86
CA VAL A 2 3.91 9.01 6.65
C VAL A 2 3.58 7.53 6.81
N LEU A 3 2.58 7.23 7.64
CA LEU A 3 1.99 5.90 7.73
C LEU A 3 1.04 5.72 6.55
N VAL A 4 1.31 4.73 5.71
CA VAL A 4 0.52 4.43 4.51
C VAL A 4 -0.54 3.40 4.86
N ASP A 5 -1.80 3.73 4.57
CA ASP A 5 -2.95 2.83 4.71
C ASP A 5 -2.82 1.61 3.78
N SER A 6 -3.32 0.45 4.20
CA SER A 6 -3.32 -0.76 3.38
C SER A 6 -4.18 -0.60 2.13
N ASP A 7 -5.24 0.21 2.15
CA ASP A 7 -6.10 0.47 0.99
C ASP A 7 -5.33 1.09 -0.18
N ILE A 8 -4.46 2.08 0.07
CA ILE A 8 -3.61 2.70 -0.95
C ILE A 8 -2.69 1.66 -1.60
N LEU A 9 -2.16 0.72 -0.79
CA LEU A 9 -1.28 -0.34 -1.28
C LEU A 9 -2.06 -1.39 -2.09
N ILE A 10 -3.31 -1.65 -1.71
CA ILE A 10 -4.22 -2.53 -2.46
C ILE A 10 -4.59 -1.89 -3.80
N GLU A 11 -4.90 -0.60 -3.83
CA GLU A 11 -5.16 0.16 -5.07
C GLU A 11 -3.94 0.16 -5.99
N PHE A 12 -2.77 0.46 -5.45
CA PHE A 12 -1.50 0.35 -6.17
C PHE A 12 -1.31 -1.05 -6.78
N SER A 13 -1.61 -2.12 -6.02
CA SER A 13 -1.51 -3.50 -6.51
C SER A 13 -2.45 -3.81 -7.68
N ARG A 14 -3.55 -3.05 -7.81
CA ARG A 14 -4.53 -3.15 -8.90
C ARG A 14 -4.14 -2.30 -10.12
N ARG A 15 -2.95 -1.68 -10.11
CA ARG A 15 -2.45 -0.75 -11.15
C ARG A 15 -3.27 0.53 -11.22
N ASP A 16 -3.72 1.03 -10.07
CA ASP A 16 -4.30 2.36 -9.99
C ASP A 16 -3.22 3.45 -10.14
N ASP A 17 -3.36 4.29 -11.16
CA ASP A 17 -2.38 5.31 -11.51
C ASP A 17 -2.33 6.45 -10.49
N GLU A 18 -3.44 6.74 -9.80
CA GLU A 18 -3.50 7.80 -8.79
C GLU A 18 -2.75 7.37 -7.52
N ALA A 19 -2.99 6.14 -7.05
CA ALA A 19 -2.24 5.56 -5.94
C ALA A 19 -0.74 5.48 -6.25
N ALA A 20 -0.37 5.09 -7.47
CA ALA A 20 1.02 5.05 -7.91
C ALA A 20 1.67 6.44 -7.91
N ALA A 21 1.01 7.44 -8.49
CA ALA A 21 1.51 8.81 -8.55
C ALA A 21 1.66 9.43 -7.15
N TRP A 22 0.72 9.13 -6.24
CA TRP A 22 0.79 9.62 -4.87
C TRP A 22 1.97 9.01 -4.09
N LEU A 23 2.17 7.69 -4.20
CA LEU A 23 3.27 6.99 -3.54
C LEU A 23 4.62 7.51 -4.04
N ASP A 24 4.78 7.64 -5.35
CA ASP A 24 6.01 8.14 -6.00
C ASP A 24 6.35 9.54 -5.49
N LYS A 25 5.43 10.50 -5.66
CA LYS A 25 5.61 11.90 -5.23
C LYS A 25 5.86 12.05 -3.74
N THR A 26 5.19 11.25 -2.90
CA THR A 26 5.34 11.36 -1.44
C THR A 26 6.67 10.77 -0.98
N SER A 27 7.15 9.71 -1.65
CA SER A 27 8.43 9.07 -1.34
C SER A 27 9.64 9.97 -1.59
N ASP A 28 9.54 10.92 -2.53
CA ASP A 28 10.60 11.89 -2.85
C ASP A 28 10.98 12.81 -1.68
N SER A 29 10.00 13.13 -0.82
CA SER A 29 10.17 14.10 0.26
C SER A 29 10.03 13.50 1.66
N THR A 30 9.42 12.30 1.76
CA THR A 30 9.01 11.73 3.03
C THR A 30 9.18 10.22 3.06
N LYS A 31 9.80 9.71 4.14
CA LYS A 31 9.83 8.27 4.41
C LYS A 31 8.41 7.73 4.59
N LEU A 32 8.02 6.79 3.74
CA LEU A 32 6.79 6.00 3.85
C LEU A 32 7.02 4.81 4.77
N VAL A 33 6.07 4.51 5.64
CA VAL A 33 6.09 3.34 6.51
C VAL A 33 4.72 2.67 6.51
N ILE A 34 4.69 1.37 6.76
CA ILE A 34 3.47 0.60 7.00
C ILE A 34 3.46 0.10 8.43
N SER A 35 2.26 -0.10 8.98
CA SER A 35 2.12 -0.74 10.29
C SER A 35 2.23 -2.26 10.15
N VAL A 36 2.56 -2.96 11.24
CA VAL A 36 2.50 -4.43 11.28
C VAL A 36 1.08 -4.96 11.03
N VAL A 37 0.04 -4.17 11.36
CA VAL A 37 -1.36 -4.52 11.07
C VAL A 37 -1.61 -4.52 9.57
N ASN A 38 -1.16 -3.47 8.87
CA ASN A 38 -1.31 -3.34 7.42
C ASN A 38 -0.57 -4.47 6.69
N GLU A 39 0.61 -4.86 7.19
CA GLU A 39 1.34 -6.03 6.65
C GLU A 39 0.52 -7.31 6.78
N MET A 40 -0.10 -7.58 7.94
CA MET A 40 -0.95 -8.76 8.11
C MET A 40 -2.19 -8.74 7.21
N GLU A 41 -2.83 -7.58 7.05
CA GLU A 41 -4.00 -7.42 6.16
C GLU A 41 -3.64 -7.77 4.72
N LEU A 42 -2.50 -7.29 4.23
CA LEU A 42 -2.02 -7.59 2.88
C LEU A 42 -1.70 -9.08 2.70
N ILE A 43 -1.09 -9.73 3.70
CA ILE A 43 -0.79 -11.17 3.67
C ILE A 43 -2.08 -11.99 3.63
N ILE A 44 -3.05 -11.68 4.49
CA ILE A 44 -4.34 -12.39 4.55
C ILE A 44 -5.12 -12.15 3.25
N GLY A 45 -5.29 -10.90 2.84
CA GLY A 45 -6.05 -10.55 1.62
C GLY A 45 -5.43 -11.08 0.32
N SER A 46 -4.11 -11.36 0.32
CA SER A 46 -3.44 -11.99 -0.83
C SER A 46 -3.67 -13.50 -0.90
N ARG A 47 -3.84 -14.17 0.25
CA ARG A 47 -4.15 -15.61 0.31
C ARG A 47 -5.54 -15.93 -0.23
N ASP A 48 -6.52 -15.08 0.04
CA ASP A 48 -7.92 -15.32 -0.36
C ASP A 48 -8.13 -15.32 -1.89
N LYS A 49 -7.20 -14.77 -2.68
CA LYS A 49 -7.28 -14.71 -4.15
C LYS A 49 -6.80 -15.98 -4.86
N LEU A 50 -6.30 -16.99 -4.13
CA LEU A 50 -5.79 -18.26 -4.68
C LEU A 50 -6.81 -19.41 -4.67
N THR A 51 -8.07 -19.11 -4.35
CA THR A 51 -9.24 -20.00 -4.45
C THR A 51 -10.23 -19.43 -5.46
#